data_AF-A0A4P8KS40-F1
#
_entry.id   AF-A0A4P8KS40-F1
#
_cell.length_a   1.000
_cell.length_b   1.000
_cell.length_c   1.000
_cell.angle_alpha   90.00
_cell.angle_beta   90.00
_cell.angle_gamma   90.00
#
_symmetry.space_group_name_H-M   'P 1'
#
loop_
_entity.id
_entity.type
_entity.pdbx_description
1 polymer ?
#
loop_
_entity_poly.entity_id
_entity_poly.type
_entity_poly.pdbx_seq_one_letter_code
_entity_poly.pdbx_strand_id
1 'polypeptide(L)'
;MRKLAPLALSAIALLALAGCAGGANGGGDAGASSQSVQEACSIAQDKLSDAQSKLSESMSAAASGDSEATTDLFETVQKGLDDALAEITNADVKKPLQAVSDEYKTIGESMSALAAAGSDPSKIDELTKINDDVQASSERLKTASDELTKLCA
;
A
#
# COMPACT_ATOMS: atom_id res chain seq x y z
N MET A 1 29.81 -28.87 4.93
CA MET A 1 29.68 -27.46 4.52
C MET A 1 28.21 -27.15 4.27
N ARG A 2 27.61 -26.28 5.08
CA ARG A 2 26.53 -25.33 4.76
C ARG A 2 26.11 -24.70 6.08
N LYS A 3 26.73 -23.56 6.38
CA LYS A 3 26.39 -22.72 7.53
C LYS A 3 25.05 -22.06 7.21
N LEU A 4 24.04 -22.32 8.03
CA LEU A 4 22.75 -21.63 7.97
C LEU A 4 22.99 -20.20 8.50
N ALA A 5 22.95 -19.22 7.62
CA ALA A 5 22.97 -17.82 8.00
C ALA A 5 21.58 -17.46 8.56
N PRO A 6 21.48 -16.89 9.78
CA PRO A 6 20.21 -16.38 10.27
C PRO A 6 19.85 -15.14 9.44
N LEU A 7 18.75 -15.23 8.70
CA LEU A 7 18.08 -14.07 8.13
C LEU A 7 17.61 -13.21 9.32
N ALA A 8 18.34 -12.14 9.59
CA ALA A 8 17.91 -11.09 10.50
C ALA A 8 16.68 -10.42 9.88
N LEU A 9 15.50 -10.90 10.26
CA LEU A 9 14.23 -10.20 10.09
C LEU A 9 14.38 -8.88 10.83
N SER A 10 14.76 -7.84 10.11
CA SER A 10 14.79 -6.48 10.63
C SER A 10 13.33 -6.09 10.81
N ALA A 11 12.82 -6.23 12.03
CA ALA A 11 11.52 -5.70 12.40
C ALA A 11 11.57 -4.19 12.09
N ILE A 12 10.90 -3.78 11.02
CA ILE A 12 10.65 -2.38 10.73
C ILE A 12 9.69 -1.95 11.84
N ALA A 13 10.24 -1.30 12.85
CA ALA A 13 9.49 -0.70 13.93
C ALA A 13 8.68 0.47 13.35
N LEU A 14 7.50 0.18 12.82
CA LEU A 14 6.52 1.15 12.32
C LEU A 14 5.84 1.96 13.45
N LEU A 15 6.37 1.95 14.68
CA LEU A 15 5.74 2.57 15.86
C LEU A 15 6.48 3.80 16.42
N ALA A 16 7.26 4.52 15.62
CA ALA A 16 7.94 5.74 16.10
C ALA A 16 7.34 7.06 15.59
N LEU A 17 6.10 7.08 15.08
CA LEU A 17 5.42 8.34 14.70
C LEU A 17 4.57 8.98 15.80
N ALA A 18 4.61 8.46 17.03
CA ALA A 18 4.06 9.15 18.18
C ALA A 18 5.09 10.12 18.77
N GLY A 19 5.35 11.24 18.09
CA GLY A 19 6.06 12.34 18.74
C GLY A 19 6.77 13.35 17.84
N CYS A 20 6.01 14.22 17.16
CA CYS A 20 6.47 15.60 16.98
C CYS A 20 5.29 16.57 16.81
N ALA A 21 4.36 16.56 17.76
CA ALA A 21 3.52 17.72 18.02
C ALA A 21 4.34 18.70 18.87
N GLY A 22 5.09 19.61 18.23
CA GLY A 22 5.80 20.64 18.98
C GLY A 22 6.76 21.47 18.17
N GLY A 23 6.28 22.53 17.54
CA GLY A 23 7.16 23.58 17.00
C GLY A 23 6.51 24.45 15.93
N ALA A 24 5.62 25.35 16.35
CA ALA A 24 5.23 26.49 15.53
C ALA A 24 6.46 27.32 15.16
N ASN A 25 6.69 27.63 13.88
CA ASN A 25 7.35 28.85 13.41
C ASN A 25 7.20 29.05 11.89
N GLY A 26 6.26 29.92 11.51
CA GLY A 26 6.56 31.07 10.66
C GLY A 26 6.48 30.93 9.14
N GLY A 27 5.47 31.60 8.56
CA GLY A 27 5.73 32.54 7.46
C GLY A 27 5.10 32.22 6.09
N GLY A 28 3.87 32.70 5.90
CA GLY A 28 3.40 33.36 4.67
C GLY A 28 3.26 32.54 3.38
N ASP A 29 2.01 32.32 2.94
CA ASP A 29 1.45 32.97 1.75
C ASP A 29 -0.06 32.70 1.69
N ALA A 30 -0.87 33.75 1.53
CA ALA A 30 -2.32 33.66 1.42
C ALA A 30 -2.75 33.40 -0.04
N GLY A 31 -2.21 32.34 -0.64
CA GLY A 31 -2.66 31.77 -1.92
C GLY A 31 -3.36 30.43 -1.65
N ALA A 32 -4.65 30.34 -1.97
CA ALA A 32 -5.50 29.13 -1.92
C ALA A 32 -4.94 27.98 -1.06
N SER A 33 -5.32 27.95 0.23
CA SER A 33 -4.86 27.01 1.27
C SER A 33 -4.64 25.59 0.74
N SER A 34 -3.42 25.33 0.26
CA SER A 34 -3.01 24.03 -0.23
C SER A 34 -2.52 23.23 0.97
N GLN A 35 -3.06 22.04 1.14
CA GLN A 35 -2.68 21.13 2.23
C GLN A 35 -1.15 20.99 2.29
N SER A 36 -0.58 21.16 3.47
CA SER A 36 0.86 20.93 3.66
C SER A 36 1.20 19.46 3.46
N VAL A 37 2.47 19.16 3.14
CA VAL A 37 2.96 17.77 3.02
C VAL A 37 2.68 17.00 4.32
N GLN A 38 2.85 17.65 5.48
CA GLN A 38 2.67 17.01 6.77
C GLN A 38 1.21 16.66 7.07
N GLU A 39 0.27 17.56 6.75
CA GLU A 39 -1.17 17.27 6.86
C GLU A 39 -1.58 16.15 5.90
N ALA A 40 -1.09 16.17 4.66
CA ALA A 40 -1.36 15.12 3.68
C ALA A 40 -0.84 13.75 4.13
N CYS A 41 0.39 13.71 4.65
CA CYS A 41 0.98 12.49 5.19
C CYS A 41 0.21 11.97 6.42
N SER A 42 -0.27 12.84 7.30
CA SER A 42 -1.11 12.43 8.43
C SER A 42 -2.39 11.76 7.95
N ILE A 43 -3.07 12.35 6.97
CA ILE A 43 -4.30 11.77 6.38
C ILE A 43 -4.00 10.41 5.74
N ALA A 44 -2.92 10.30 4.96
CA ALA A 44 -2.51 9.03 4.35
C ALA A 44 -2.28 7.96 5.43
N GLN A 45 -1.55 8.29 6.49
CA GLN A 45 -1.24 7.36 7.57
C GLN A 45 -2.49 6.96 8.37
N ASP A 46 -3.39 7.89 8.67
CA ASP A 46 -4.61 7.60 9.41
C ASP A 46 -5.50 6.62 8.63
N LYS A 47 -5.70 6.86 7.33
CA LYS A 47 -6.49 5.97 6.46
C LYS A 47 -5.83 4.61 6.26
N LEU A 48 -4.51 4.58 6.06
CA LEU A 48 -3.75 3.33 5.93
C LEU A 48 -3.73 2.53 7.24
N SER A 49 -3.74 3.19 8.40
CA SER A 49 -3.79 2.54 9.71
C SER A 49 -5.17 1.93 10.00
N ASP A 50 -6.24 2.62 9.60
CA ASP A 50 -7.60 2.06 9.65
C ASP A 50 -7.73 0.84 8.72
N ALA A 51 -7.18 0.94 7.50
CA ALA A 51 -7.13 -0.18 6.58
C ALA A 51 -6.30 -1.36 7.13
N GLN A 52 -5.14 -1.11 7.75
CA GLN A 52 -4.30 -2.16 8.38
C GLN A 52 -4.99 -2.85 9.57
N SER A 53 -5.78 -2.11 10.34
CA SER A 53 -6.53 -2.69 11.46
C SER A 53 -7.55 -3.70 10.94
N LYS A 54 -8.31 -3.33 9.90
CA LYS A 54 -9.25 -4.22 9.19
C LYS A 54 -8.52 -5.36 8.46
N LEU A 55 -7.36 -5.08 7.87
CA LEU A 55 -6.50 -6.08 7.23
C LEU A 55 -6.09 -7.19 8.20
N SER A 56 -5.73 -6.83 9.44
CA SER A 56 -5.29 -7.80 10.46
C SER A 56 -6.41 -8.77 10.85
N GLU A 57 -7.67 -8.29 10.85
CA GLU A 57 -8.85 -9.12 11.05
C GLU A 57 -9.05 -10.08 9.86
N SER A 58 -8.99 -9.58 8.63
CA SER A 58 -9.19 -10.37 7.41
C SER A 58 -8.05 -11.36 7.11
N MET A 59 -6.79 -11.03 7.42
CA MET A 59 -5.64 -11.95 7.25
C MET A 59 -5.79 -13.21 8.11
N SER A 60 -6.35 -13.08 9.32
CA SER A 60 -6.61 -14.23 10.19
C SER A 60 -7.61 -15.20 9.58
N ALA A 61 -8.60 -14.69 8.84
CA ALA A 61 -9.56 -15.48 8.08
C ALA A 61 -8.96 -16.04 6.79
N ALA A 62 -8.21 -15.25 6.01
CA ALA A 62 -7.55 -15.69 4.78
C ALA A 62 -6.53 -16.83 5.03
N ALA A 63 -5.81 -16.80 6.16
CA ALA A 63 -4.87 -17.86 6.54
C ALA A 63 -5.53 -19.24 6.73
N SER A 64 -6.86 -19.29 6.87
CA SER A 64 -7.64 -20.53 6.90
C SER A 64 -8.01 -21.09 5.52
N GLY A 65 -7.56 -20.43 4.43
CA GLY A 65 -7.87 -20.81 3.05
C GLY A 65 -9.13 -20.16 2.49
N ASP A 66 -9.69 -19.17 3.20
CA ASP A 66 -10.88 -18.44 2.79
C ASP A 66 -10.53 -17.42 1.69
N SER A 67 -10.95 -17.76 0.45
CA SER A 67 -10.72 -16.92 -0.73
C SER A 67 -11.58 -15.65 -0.73
N GLU A 68 -12.73 -15.68 -0.05
CA GLU A 68 -13.62 -14.53 0.11
C GLU A 68 -12.98 -13.53 1.07
N ALA A 69 -12.43 -14.01 2.19
CA ALA A 69 -11.64 -13.18 3.11
C ALA A 69 -10.40 -12.54 2.46
N THR A 70 -9.79 -13.22 1.48
CA THR A 70 -8.67 -12.67 0.70
C THR A 70 -9.14 -11.56 -0.26
N THR A 71 -10.34 -11.67 -0.82
CA THR A 71 -10.92 -10.64 -1.70
C THR A 71 -11.28 -9.40 -0.88
N ASP A 72 -11.99 -9.60 0.24
CA ASP A 72 -12.33 -8.53 1.20
C ASP A 72 -11.10 -7.78 1.70
N LEU A 73 -9.98 -8.49 1.87
CA LEU A 73 -8.69 -7.91 2.24
C LEU A 73 -8.24 -6.85 1.21
N PHE A 74 -8.25 -7.22 -0.07
CA PHE A 74 -7.81 -6.34 -1.14
C PHE A 74 -8.74 -5.15 -1.31
N GLU A 75 -10.05 -5.38 -1.24
CA GLU A 75 -11.05 -4.32 -1.30
C GLU A 75 -10.91 -3.33 -0.15
N THR A 76 -10.65 -3.82 1.06
CA THR A 76 -10.44 -2.99 2.25
C THR A 76 -9.23 -2.06 2.09
N VAL A 77 -8.11 -2.59 1.61
CA VAL A 77 -6.90 -1.79 1.39
C VAL A 77 -7.11 -0.79 0.26
N GLN A 78 -7.69 -1.23 -0.85
CA GLN A 78 -8.02 -0.36 -1.99
C GLN A 78 -8.92 0.79 -1.55
N LYS A 79 -9.96 0.51 -0.75
CA LYS A 79 -10.84 1.53 -0.20
C LYS A 79 -10.09 2.53 0.69
N GLY A 80 -9.18 2.06 1.55
CA GLY A 80 -8.37 2.94 2.38
C GLY A 80 -7.49 3.88 1.57
N LEU A 81 -6.92 3.37 0.47
CA LEU A 81 -6.13 4.15 -0.49
C LEU A 81 -7.01 5.18 -1.22
N ASP A 82 -8.18 4.78 -1.72
CA ASP A 82 -9.11 5.67 -2.42
C ASP A 82 -9.67 6.78 -1.51
N ASP A 83 -10.02 6.44 -0.27
CA ASP A 83 -10.48 7.40 0.73
C ASP A 83 -9.37 8.42 1.08
N ALA A 84 -8.12 7.98 1.20
CA ALA A 84 -6.97 8.88 1.39
C ALA A 84 -6.75 9.79 0.18
N LEU A 85 -6.85 9.25 -1.04
CA LEU A 85 -6.69 10.01 -2.29
C LEU A 85 -7.79 11.05 -2.52
N ALA A 86 -8.98 10.81 -1.98
CA ALA A 86 -10.08 11.78 -2.01
C ALA A 86 -9.80 12.99 -1.11
N GLU A 87 -9.15 12.79 0.03
CA GLU A 87 -8.88 13.82 1.04
C GLU A 87 -7.53 14.54 0.83
N ILE A 88 -6.58 13.91 0.15
CA ILE A 88 -5.26 14.49 -0.11
C ILE A 88 -5.31 15.40 -1.34
N THR A 89 -4.99 16.67 -1.12
CA THR A 89 -4.91 17.71 -2.16
C THR A 89 -3.48 18.12 -2.46
N ASN A 90 -2.53 17.80 -1.58
CA ASN A 90 -1.10 18.02 -1.82
C ASN A 90 -0.59 17.09 -2.93
N ALA A 91 -0.17 17.65 -4.07
CA ALA A 91 0.23 16.85 -5.23
C ALA A 91 1.48 15.98 -4.99
N ASP A 92 2.41 16.44 -4.15
CA ASP A 92 3.66 15.73 -3.86
C ASP A 92 3.40 14.44 -3.08
N VAL A 93 2.42 14.45 -2.16
CA VAL A 93 1.98 13.25 -1.43
C VAL A 93 0.96 12.44 -2.22
N LYS A 94 0.06 13.11 -2.95
CA LYS A 94 -1.00 12.45 -3.73
C LYS A 94 -0.41 11.54 -4.80
N LYS A 95 0.59 12.00 -5.54
CA LYS A 95 1.16 11.25 -6.67
C LYS A 95 1.76 9.89 -6.28
N PRO A 96 2.67 9.78 -5.30
CA PRO A 96 3.18 8.48 -4.88
C PRO A 96 2.09 7.62 -4.24
N LEU A 97 1.11 8.21 -3.53
CA LEU A 97 -0.02 7.46 -2.99
C LEU A 97 -0.95 6.91 -4.10
N GLN A 98 -1.14 7.67 -5.20
CA GLN A 98 -1.86 7.20 -6.39
C GLN A 98 -1.13 6.03 -7.02
N ALA A 99 0.19 6.10 -7.16
CA ALA A 99 0.98 5.00 -7.67
C ALA A 99 0.83 3.74 -6.78
N VAL A 100 0.83 3.89 -5.45
CA VAL A 100 0.54 2.77 -4.53
C VAL A 100 -0.85 2.18 -4.80
N SER A 101 -1.89 3.02 -4.93
CA SER A 101 -3.27 2.57 -5.22
C SER A 101 -3.38 1.83 -6.56
N ASP A 102 -2.78 2.38 -7.62
CA ASP A 102 -2.83 1.80 -8.96
C ASP A 102 -2.15 0.42 -9.01
N GLU A 103 -1.00 0.26 -8.34
CA GLU A 103 -0.33 -1.04 -8.27
C GLU A 103 -1.11 -2.05 -7.42
N TYR A 104 -1.75 -1.61 -6.34
CA TYR A 104 -2.58 -2.49 -5.51
C TYR A 104 -3.78 -3.03 -6.28
N LYS A 105 -4.43 -2.17 -7.07
CA LYS A 105 -5.48 -2.55 -8.00
C LYS A 105 -4.98 -3.53 -9.07
N THR A 106 -3.81 -3.27 -9.66
CA THR A 106 -3.21 -4.17 -10.67
C THR A 106 -2.93 -5.56 -10.11
N ILE A 107 -2.45 -5.65 -8.87
CA ILE A 107 -2.24 -6.93 -8.17
C ILE A 107 -3.58 -7.64 -7.93
N GLY A 108 -4.61 -6.93 -7.46
CA GLY A 108 -5.95 -7.50 -7.24
C GLY A 108 -6.60 -8.03 -8.52
N GLU A 109 -6.48 -7.29 -9.63
CA GLU A 109 -6.93 -7.72 -10.96
C GLU A 109 -6.16 -8.97 -11.42
N SER A 110 -4.84 -9.00 -11.21
CA SER A 110 -3.98 -10.14 -11.54
C SER A 110 -4.35 -11.40 -10.74
N MET A 111 -4.67 -11.25 -9.45
CA MET A 111 -5.13 -12.37 -8.61
C MET A 111 -6.49 -12.90 -9.05
N SER A 112 -7.40 -12.00 -9.42
CA SER A 112 -8.71 -12.38 -9.97
C SER A 112 -8.58 -13.11 -11.30
N ALA A 113 -7.69 -12.65 -12.19
CA ALA A 113 -7.37 -13.31 -13.45
C ALA A 113 -6.74 -14.70 -13.23
N LEU A 114 -5.84 -14.83 -12.24
CA LEU A 114 -5.24 -16.10 -11.85
C LEU A 114 -6.29 -17.10 -11.36
N ALA A 115 -7.20 -16.65 -10.49
CA ALA A 115 -8.29 -17.48 -9.98
C ALA A 115 -9.22 -17.94 -11.10
N ALA A 116 -9.52 -17.08 -12.07
CA ALA A 116 -10.35 -17.40 -13.23
C ALA A 116 -9.66 -18.36 -14.21
N ALA A 117 -8.35 -18.23 -14.42
CA ALA A 117 -7.56 -19.13 -15.26
C ALA A 117 -7.37 -20.52 -14.62
N GLY A 118 -7.35 -20.59 -13.29
CA GLY A 118 -7.23 -21.84 -12.54
C GLY A 118 -5.96 -22.61 -12.91
N SER A 119 -6.11 -23.90 -13.23
CA SER A 119 -5.02 -24.77 -13.69
C SER A 119 -5.15 -25.15 -15.17
N ASP A 120 -5.85 -24.34 -15.96
CA ASP A 120 -6.07 -24.62 -17.37
C ASP A 120 -4.74 -24.51 -18.15
N PRO A 121 -4.22 -25.61 -18.71
CA PRO A 121 -2.96 -25.59 -19.45
C PRO A 121 -3.05 -24.78 -20.75
N SER A 122 -4.25 -24.50 -21.28
CA SER A 122 -4.44 -23.62 -22.44
C SER A 122 -4.23 -22.14 -22.10
N LYS A 123 -4.13 -21.81 -20.80
CA LYS A 123 -3.96 -20.46 -20.26
C LYS A 123 -2.53 -20.16 -19.82
N ILE A 124 -1.55 -21.02 -20.11
CA ILE A 124 -0.16 -20.85 -19.64
C ILE A 124 0.46 -19.50 -20.00
N ASP A 125 0.23 -18.99 -21.22
CA ASP A 125 0.75 -17.68 -21.62
C ASP A 125 0.11 -16.53 -20.82
N GLU A 126 -1.19 -16.65 -20.50
CA GLU A 126 -1.92 -15.71 -19.66
C GLU A 126 -1.42 -15.76 -18.21
N LEU A 127 -1.21 -16.96 -17.66
CA LEU A 127 -0.62 -17.18 -16.33
C LEU A 127 0.79 -16.62 -16.22
N THR A 128 1.60 -16.76 -17.27
CA THR A 128 2.96 -16.20 -17.34
C THR A 128 2.90 -14.67 -17.30
N LYS A 129 2.01 -14.08 -18.10
CA LYS A 129 1.81 -12.63 -18.11
C LYS A 129 1.34 -12.10 -16.76
N ILE A 130 0.36 -12.76 -16.13
CA ILE A 130 -0.11 -12.41 -14.78
C ILE A 130 1.05 -12.40 -13.78
N ASN A 131 1.92 -13.41 -13.84
CA ASN A 131 3.09 -13.49 -12.97
C ASN A 131 4.12 -12.36 -13.24
N ASP A 132 4.32 -11.98 -14.49
CA ASP A 132 5.19 -10.86 -14.85
C ASP A 132 4.60 -9.51 -14.40
N ASP A 133 3.30 -9.32 -14.59
CA ASP A 133 2.57 -8.12 -14.16
C ASP A 133 2.62 -7.95 -12.63
N VAL A 134 2.42 -9.04 -11.86
CA VAL A 134 2.53 -9.02 -10.38
C VAL A 134 3.95 -8.67 -9.92
N GLN A 135 4.99 -9.23 -10.56
CA GLN A 135 6.37 -8.90 -10.22
C GLN A 135 6.70 -7.44 -10.51
N ALA A 136 6.33 -6.96 -11.70
CA ALA A 136 6.55 -5.57 -12.08
C ALA A 136 5.77 -4.60 -11.18
N SER A 137 4.52 -4.93 -10.82
CA SER A 137 3.74 -4.16 -9.86
C SER A 137 4.36 -4.16 -8.47
N SER A 138 4.95 -5.27 -8.02
CA SER A 138 5.64 -5.33 -6.73
C SER A 138 6.84 -4.39 -6.67
N GLU A 139 7.61 -4.28 -7.76
CA GLU A 139 8.74 -3.34 -7.85
C GLU A 139 8.30 -1.88 -7.87
N ARG A 140 7.22 -1.57 -8.62
CA ARG A 140 6.64 -0.23 -8.68
C ARG A 140 6.01 0.18 -7.35
N LEU A 141 5.28 -0.73 -6.72
CA LEU A 141 4.70 -0.55 -5.38
C LEU A 141 5.78 -0.25 -4.35
N LYS A 142 6.89 -1.01 -4.38
CA LYS A 142 8.05 -0.75 -3.51
C LYS A 142 8.61 0.65 -3.74
N THR A 143 8.79 1.05 -4.99
CA THR A 143 9.33 2.37 -5.34
C THR A 143 8.42 3.50 -4.84
N ALA A 144 7.11 3.40 -5.11
CA ALA A 144 6.13 4.38 -4.67
C ALA A 144 6.04 4.45 -3.13
N SER A 145 6.12 3.31 -2.45
CA SER A 145 6.15 3.23 -0.98
C SER A 145 7.42 3.86 -0.39
N ASP A 146 8.58 3.64 -1.01
CA ASP A 146 9.85 4.25 -0.59
C ASP A 146 9.83 5.78 -0.79
N GLU A 147 9.18 6.27 -1.85
CA GLU A 147 8.96 7.72 -2.08
C GLU A 147 8.01 8.32 -1.04
N LEU A 148 6.87 7.68 -0.80
CA LEU A 148 5.90 8.12 0.20
C LEU A 148 6.53 8.16 1.60
N THR A 149 7.33 7.14 1.94
CA THR A 149 8.04 7.07 3.22
C THR A 149 9.03 8.22 3.37
N LYS A 150 9.79 8.56 2.32
CA LYS A 150 10.73 9.69 2.36
C LYS A 150 10.05 11.04 2.50
N LEU A 151 8.86 11.20 1.92
CA LEU A 151 8.07 12.43 2.02
C LEU A 151 7.41 12.60 3.40
N CYS A 152 7.04 11.47 4.03
CA CYS A 152 6.31 11.43 5.28
C CYS A 152 7.16 11.11 6.52
N ALA A 153 8.48 11.05 6.37
CA ALA A 153 9.46 10.89 7.46
C ALA A 153 9.94 12.25 7.99
#